data_AF-A0A1C6EJS7-F1
#
_entry.id   AF-A0A1C6EJS7-F1
#
_cell.length_a   1.000
_cell.length_b   1.000
_cell.length_c   1.000
_cell.angle_alpha   90.00
_cell.angle_beta   90.00
_cell.angle_gamma   90.00
#
_symmetry.space_group_name_H-M   'P 1'
#
loop_
_entity.id
_entity.type
_entity.pdbx_description
1 polymer ?
#
loop_
_entity_poly.entity_id
_entity_poly.type
_entity_poly.pdbx_seq_one_letter_code
_entity_poly.pdbx_strand_id
1 'polypeptide(L)'
;MNPKLKEKIKESLSAVLPITGIVLLISVFLVPMELGSVVMFLTGAVMLIVGMGFFQLGAEMAMSPLGEGIGVQISRTRKTGIVIFISFVMGVMITISEPDLQVLARQVPAIPNRVLILTVAVGVGIFLALAVIRIRYRIHLSTLLFIFYIALIIISFFVPEEFLAVAFDSGGVTTGPITVPFIMALGVGLASMRSDKNSLGDSFGLVALSSVGPILAVLILGCFYKPSEATYTVTDVADVVTTRDVVREFMRGMPVYAGEVMRSLLPILVVFIVFQVLAHRYQRRQIIRIMVGFVYTYVGLVLFLCGVNTGFAPVGSYLGKELAGASFKWLLVPIGMLIGYYIVKAEPAIQVLNHQVENVTNGAISVKTMNQCMAIGVSVSVGLAMLRVLLGIPIQWIIIPGYMIALVLSKFVPDIFVGIAFDSGGVASGPMTTTFLLPLSIGVCQAVGGNIMTDAFGVVALVALTPLIAVQIMGLVYKHKMDGHHKNVEQSAGLYDNSDMIVDFEEDEVNEE
;
A
#
# COMPACT_ATOMS: atom_id res chain seq x y z
N MET A 1 -19.85 -1.01 -23.01
CA MET A 1 -18.80 -1.21 -21.99
C MET A 1 -19.43 -1.00 -20.61
N ASN A 2 -19.26 -1.91 -19.66
CA ASN A 2 -19.81 -1.78 -18.30
C ASN A 2 -19.31 -0.46 -17.67
N PRO A 3 -20.19 0.44 -17.17
CA PRO A 3 -19.79 1.75 -16.65
C PRO A 3 -18.73 1.65 -15.54
N LYS A 4 -18.82 0.64 -14.67
CA LYS A 4 -17.81 0.37 -13.63
C LYS A 4 -16.45 -0.03 -14.21
N LEU A 5 -16.43 -0.82 -15.29
CA LEU A 5 -15.18 -1.17 -15.96
C LEU A 5 -14.53 0.07 -16.59
N LYS A 6 -15.34 0.95 -17.19
CA LYS A 6 -14.84 2.22 -17.74
C LYS A 6 -14.23 3.11 -16.66
N GLU A 7 -14.86 3.16 -15.49
CA GLU A 7 -14.35 3.86 -14.31
C GLU A 7 -13.02 3.28 -13.84
N LYS A 8 -12.92 1.96 -13.62
CA LYS A 8 -11.68 1.29 -13.19
C LYS A 8 -10.55 1.38 -14.21
N ILE A 9 -10.86 1.29 -15.51
CA ILE A 9 -9.87 1.54 -16.56
C ILE A 9 -9.43 3.01 -16.55
N LYS A 10 -10.33 3.97 -16.29
CA LYS A 10 -9.99 5.39 -16.21
C LYS A 10 -9.10 5.68 -14.99
N GLU A 11 -9.39 5.06 -13.85
CA GLU A 11 -8.53 5.07 -12.65
C GLU A 11 -7.13 4.53 -13.00
N SER A 12 -7.06 3.32 -13.57
CA SER A 12 -5.81 2.70 -14.03
C SER A 12 -5.06 3.53 -15.07
N LEU A 13 -5.77 4.17 -16.01
CA LEU A 13 -5.20 5.06 -17.01
C LEU A 13 -4.59 6.30 -16.35
N SER A 14 -5.32 6.93 -15.42
CA SER A 14 -4.82 8.08 -14.67
C SER A 14 -3.56 7.74 -13.86
N ALA A 15 -3.40 6.45 -13.53
CA ALA A 15 -2.24 5.96 -12.83
C ALA A 15 -0.98 5.76 -13.66
N VAL A 16 -1.14 5.10 -14.80
CA VAL A 16 -0.01 4.63 -15.60
C VAL A 16 0.40 5.68 -16.61
N LEU A 17 -0.54 6.49 -17.10
CA LEU A 17 -0.29 7.47 -18.17
C LEU A 17 0.75 8.54 -17.79
N PRO A 18 0.75 9.14 -16.58
CA PRO A 18 1.78 10.10 -16.20
C PRO A 18 3.17 9.48 -16.23
N ILE A 19 3.32 8.27 -15.67
CA ILE A 19 4.60 7.55 -15.63
C ILE A 19 5.05 7.18 -17.03
N THR A 20 4.12 6.68 -17.87
CA THR A 20 4.38 6.37 -19.27
C THR A 20 4.83 7.62 -20.04
N GLY A 21 4.18 8.76 -19.82
CA GLY A 21 4.56 10.04 -20.43
C GLY A 21 5.95 10.52 -20.00
N ILE A 22 6.28 10.41 -18.70
CA ILE A 22 7.62 10.74 -18.19
C ILE A 22 8.67 9.84 -18.82
N VAL A 23 8.42 8.53 -18.85
CA VAL A 23 9.31 7.54 -19.47
C VAL A 23 9.52 7.85 -20.95
N LEU A 24 8.46 8.13 -21.70
CA LEU A 24 8.56 8.49 -23.11
C LEU A 24 9.36 9.77 -23.35
N LEU A 25 9.17 10.80 -22.51
CA LEU A 25 9.96 12.02 -22.59
C LEU A 25 11.45 11.73 -22.33
N ILE A 26 11.75 10.94 -21.30
CA ILE A 26 13.12 10.53 -21.01
C ILE A 26 13.70 9.72 -22.17
N SER A 27 12.94 8.77 -22.73
CA SER A 27 13.41 7.89 -23.81
C SER A 27 13.66 8.61 -25.14
N VAL A 28 13.04 9.78 -25.34
CA VAL A 28 13.22 10.59 -26.55
C VAL A 28 14.33 11.63 -26.35
N PHE A 29 14.38 12.31 -25.20
CA PHE A 29 15.22 13.48 -25.00
C PHE A 29 16.52 13.21 -24.24
N LEU A 30 16.55 12.25 -23.32
CA LEU A 30 17.67 12.06 -22.38
C LEU A 30 18.43 10.76 -22.65
N VAL A 31 17.69 9.65 -22.83
CA VAL A 31 18.24 8.32 -23.06
C VAL A 31 17.58 7.74 -24.31
N PRO A 32 18.19 7.94 -25.50
CA PRO A 32 17.64 7.39 -26.74
C PRO A 32 17.49 5.87 -26.65
N MET A 33 16.25 5.39 -26.62
CA MET A 33 15.94 3.97 -26.61
C MET A 33 15.70 3.45 -28.01
N GLU A 34 16.03 2.19 -28.25
CA GLU A 34 15.64 1.52 -29.49
C GLU A 34 14.12 1.45 -29.63
N LEU A 35 13.63 1.57 -30.86
CA LEU A 35 12.19 1.54 -31.15
C LEU A 35 11.53 0.24 -30.66
N GLY A 36 12.24 -0.89 -30.70
CA GLY A 36 11.76 -2.17 -30.17
C GLY A 36 11.41 -2.08 -28.69
N SER A 37 12.31 -1.54 -27.87
CA SER A 37 12.15 -1.36 -26.43
C SER A 37 11.01 -0.39 -26.09
N VAL A 38 10.86 0.69 -26.87
CA VAL A 38 9.72 1.63 -26.71
C VAL A 38 8.39 0.96 -27.03
N VAL A 39 8.33 0.12 -28.07
CA VAL A 39 7.11 -0.61 -28.42
C VAL A 39 6.78 -1.70 -27.38
N MET A 40 7.79 -2.39 -26.84
CA MET A 40 7.65 -3.33 -25.72
C MET A 40 7.09 -2.61 -24.48
N PHE A 41 7.63 -1.43 -24.16
CA PHE A 41 7.14 -0.59 -23.07
C PHE A 41 5.67 -0.20 -23.26
N LEU A 42 5.32 0.33 -24.44
CA LEU A 42 3.96 0.80 -24.74
C LEU A 42 2.95 -0.35 -24.74
N THR A 43 3.32 -1.49 -25.32
CA THR A 43 2.48 -2.69 -25.31
C THR A 43 2.28 -3.19 -23.87
N GLY A 44 3.36 -3.21 -23.09
CA GLY A 44 3.32 -3.54 -21.67
C GLY A 44 2.44 -2.57 -20.87
N ALA A 45 2.56 -1.26 -21.11
CA ALA A 45 1.76 -0.22 -20.47
C ALA A 45 0.26 -0.37 -20.79
N VAL A 46 -0.11 -0.66 -22.04
CA VAL A 46 -1.50 -0.92 -22.44
C VAL A 46 -2.03 -2.18 -21.74
N MET A 47 -1.28 -3.28 -21.73
CA MET A 47 -1.68 -4.50 -21.03
C MET A 47 -1.80 -4.29 -19.53
N LEU A 48 -0.91 -3.50 -18.93
CA LEU A 48 -0.93 -3.15 -17.52
C LEU A 48 -2.18 -2.32 -17.20
N ILE A 49 -2.50 -1.28 -17.98
CA ILE A 49 -3.71 -0.43 -17.77
C ILE A 49 -4.98 -1.27 -17.86
N VAL A 50 -5.11 -2.09 -18.91
CA VAL A 50 -6.29 -2.95 -19.11
C VAL A 50 -6.35 -4.01 -18.02
N GLY A 51 -5.22 -4.62 -17.70
CA GLY A 51 -5.07 -5.63 -16.66
C GLY A 51 -5.49 -5.12 -15.29
N MET A 52 -4.94 -3.98 -14.86
CA MET A 52 -5.34 -3.32 -13.60
C MET A 52 -6.82 -2.98 -13.57
N GLY A 53 -7.40 -2.48 -14.66
CA GLY A 53 -8.83 -2.16 -14.71
C GLY A 53 -9.74 -3.38 -14.48
N PHE A 54 -9.45 -4.51 -15.14
CA PHE A 54 -10.18 -5.77 -14.90
C PHE A 54 -9.92 -6.32 -13.50
N PHE A 55 -8.67 -6.28 -13.07
CA PHE A 55 -8.24 -6.82 -11.79
C PHE A 55 -8.87 -6.05 -10.61
N GLN A 56 -8.81 -4.72 -10.60
CA GLN A 56 -9.42 -3.87 -9.57
C GLN A 56 -10.93 -4.07 -9.52
N LEU A 57 -11.59 -4.14 -10.68
CA LEU A 57 -13.02 -4.42 -10.75
C LEU A 57 -13.35 -5.81 -10.18
N GLY A 58 -12.57 -6.83 -10.54
CA GLY A 58 -12.74 -8.19 -10.04
C GLY A 58 -12.52 -8.27 -8.52
N ALA A 59 -11.47 -7.63 -8.03
CA ALA A 59 -11.14 -7.55 -6.61
C ALA A 59 -12.24 -6.84 -5.81
N GLU A 60 -12.78 -5.72 -6.28
CA GLU A 60 -13.90 -5.03 -5.62
C GLU A 60 -15.16 -5.92 -5.56
N MET A 61 -15.44 -6.68 -6.63
CA MET A 61 -16.62 -7.55 -6.69
C MET A 61 -16.49 -8.84 -5.88
N ALA A 62 -15.27 -9.33 -5.64
CA ALA A 62 -15.02 -10.57 -4.93
C ALA A 62 -14.53 -10.35 -3.49
N MET A 63 -13.50 -9.53 -3.29
CA MET A 63 -12.77 -9.39 -2.03
C MET A 63 -13.54 -8.58 -0.99
N SER A 64 -14.17 -7.46 -1.36
CA SER A 64 -14.91 -6.64 -0.40
C SER A 64 -16.12 -7.39 0.19
N PRO A 65 -16.99 -8.05 -0.61
CA PRO A 65 -18.07 -8.84 -0.05
C PRO A 65 -17.57 -10.01 0.79
N LEU A 66 -16.45 -10.64 0.40
CA LEU A 66 -15.84 -11.75 1.12
C LEU A 66 -15.31 -11.31 2.50
N GLY A 67 -14.60 -10.19 2.55
CA GLY A 67 -14.07 -9.60 3.79
C GLY A 67 -15.18 -9.25 4.78
N GLU A 68 -16.19 -8.51 4.34
CA GLU A 68 -17.36 -8.18 5.16
C GLU A 68 -18.14 -9.45 5.59
N GLY A 69 -18.22 -10.40 4.65
CA GLY A 69 -18.68 -11.78 4.81
C GLY A 69 -18.12 -12.45 6.06
N ILE A 70 -16.81 -12.55 6.07
CA ILE A 70 -16.06 -13.25 7.09
C ILE A 70 -16.02 -12.44 8.38
N GLY A 71 -15.90 -11.11 8.30
CA GLY A 71 -15.82 -10.22 9.46
C GLY A 71 -17.04 -10.33 10.38
N VAL A 72 -18.25 -10.29 9.82
CA VAL A 72 -19.50 -10.47 10.60
C VAL A 72 -19.58 -11.87 11.22
N GLN A 73 -19.16 -12.91 10.49
CA GLN A 73 -19.22 -14.28 10.99
C GLN A 73 -18.21 -14.53 12.12
N ILE A 74 -17.02 -13.94 12.00
CA ILE A 74 -16.02 -13.90 13.08
C ILE A 74 -16.60 -13.18 14.30
N SER A 75 -17.26 -12.02 14.10
CA SER A 75 -17.85 -11.24 15.19
C SER A 75 -18.94 -12.00 15.95
N ARG A 76 -19.70 -12.88 15.27
CA ARG A 76 -20.70 -13.77 15.90
C ARG A 76 -20.08 -14.96 16.63
N THR A 77 -18.86 -15.35 16.28
CA THR A 77 -18.22 -16.55 16.82
C THR A 77 -17.64 -16.27 18.21
N ARG A 78 -18.12 -16.99 19.23
CA ARG A 78 -17.64 -16.84 20.62
C ARG A 78 -16.32 -17.53 20.91
N LYS A 79 -15.96 -18.56 20.13
CA LYS A 79 -14.75 -19.36 20.36
C LYS A 79 -13.52 -18.62 19.80
N THR A 80 -12.72 -18.03 20.69
CA THR A 80 -11.51 -17.27 20.31
C THR A 80 -10.55 -18.09 19.44
N GLY A 81 -10.36 -19.38 19.72
CA GLY A 81 -9.49 -20.24 18.90
C GLY A 81 -9.94 -20.35 17.44
N ILE A 82 -11.25 -20.38 17.17
CA ILE A 82 -11.79 -20.40 15.79
C ILE A 82 -11.58 -19.04 15.12
N VAL A 83 -11.78 -17.94 15.84
CA VAL A 83 -11.52 -16.59 15.34
C VAL A 83 -10.06 -16.44 14.92
N ILE A 84 -9.12 -16.87 15.77
CA ILE A 84 -7.68 -16.83 15.48
C ILE A 84 -7.37 -17.67 14.25
N PHE A 85 -7.87 -18.90 14.18
CA PHE A 85 -7.61 -19.81 13.07
C PHE A 85 -8.15 -19.26 11.75
N ILE A 86 -9.39 -18.76 11.71
CA ILE A 86 -9.97 -18.18 10.50
C ILE A 86 -9.17 -16.95 10.07
N SER A 87 -8.89 -16.01 10.99
CA SER A 87 -8.10 -14.81 10.66
C SER A 87 -6.71 -15.16 10.15
N PHE A 88 -6.05 -16.15 10.74
CA PHE A 88 -4.74 -16.64 10.30
C PHE A 88 -4.81 -17.20 8.88
N VAL A 89 -5.72 -18.14 8.63
CA VAL A 89 -5.87 -18.77 7.30
C VAL A 89 -6.23 -17.72 6.25
N MET A 90 -7.14 -16.79 6.56
CA MET A 90 -7.49 -15.72 5.63
C MET A 90 -6.30 -14.84 5.30
N GLY A 91 -5.53 -14.40 6.29
CA GLY A 91 -4.35 -13.58 6.07
C GLY A 91 -3.33 -14.29 5.18
N VAL A 92 -3.03 -15.56 5.46
CA VAL A 92 -2.12 -16.37 4.64
C VAL A 92 -2.61 -16.46 3.19
N MET A 93 -3.88 -16.83 2.99
CA MET A 93 -4.40 -17.09 1.64
C MET A 93 -4.46 -15.83 0.80
N ILE A 94 -4.80 -14.69 1.41
CA ILE A 94 -4.91 -13.41 0.70
C ILE A 94 -3.54 -12.88 0.30
N THR A 95 -2.56 -12.98 1.20
CA THR A 95 -1.20 -12.57 0.90
C THR A 95 -0.55 -13.42 -0.18
N ILE A 96 -0.82 -14.74 -0.23
CA ILE A 96 -0.35 -15.60 -1.34
C ILE A 96 -0.91 -15.13 -2.69
N SER A 97 -2.14 -14.62 -2.70
CA SER A 97 -2.77 -14.11 -3.91
C SER A 97 -2.36 -12.69 -4.28
N GLU A 98 -1.63 -11.97 -3.43
CA GLU A 98 -1.22 -10.59 -3.68
C GLU A 98 -0.24 -10.52 -4.87
N PRO A 99 -0.60 -9.86 -5.98
CA PRO A 99 0.28 -9.76 -7.15
C PRO A 99 1.57 -9.01 -6.87
N ASP A 100 1.53 -7.97 -6.04
CA ASP A 100 2.71 -7.15 -5.76
C ASP A 100 3.78 -7.98 -5.06
N LEU A 101 3.37 -8.92 -4.19
CA LEU A 101 4.28 -9.87 -3.55
C LEU A 101 4.93 -10.83 -4.55
N GLN A 102 4.20 -11.23 -5.60
CA GLN A 102 4.77 -12.06 -6.66
C GLN A 102 5.80 -11.29 -7.48
N VAL A 103 5.53 -10.01 -7.76
CA VAL A 103 6.45 -9.12 -8.48
C VAL A 103 7.71 -8.92 -7.65
N LEU A 104 7.60 -8.62 -6.35
CA LEU A 104 8.73 -8.50 -5.44
C LEU A 104 9.56 -9.79 -5.39
N ALA A 105 8.90 -10.94 -5.21
CA ALA A 105 9.58 -12.22 -5.07
C ALA A 105 10.38 -12.63 -6.31
N ARG A 106 9.99 -12.18 -7.51
CA ARG A 106 10.75 -12.40 -8.75
C ARG A 106 12.00 -11.52 -8.84
N GLN A 107 12.00 -10.38 -8.16
CA GLN A 107 13.09 -9.41 -8.21
C GLN A 107 14.16 -9.71 -7.15
N VAL A 108 13.89 -10.57 -6.16
CA VAL A 108 14.83 -10.93 -5.08
C VAL A 108 15.71 -12.13 -5.52
N PRO A 109 17.01 -11.95 -5.86
CA PRO A 109 17.89 -13.03 -6.34
C PRO A 109 18.20 -14.11 -5.30
N ALA A 110 18.25 -13.75 -4.01
CA ALA A 110 18.85 -14.60 -2.98
C ALA A 110 17.87 -15.59 -2.33
N ILE A 111 16.56 -15.44 -2.57
CA ILE A 111 15.51 -16.20 -1.87
C ILE A 111 14.60 -16.85 -2.90
N PRO A 112 14.36 -18.18 -2.83
CA PRO A 112 13.39 -18.82 -3.71
C PRO A 112 12.00 -18.17 -3.56
N ASN A 113 11.35 -17.83 -4.67
CA ASN A 113 10.10 -17.07 -4.67
C ASN A 113 9.04 -17.69 -3.75
N ARG A 114 8.92 -19.02 -3.74
CA ARG A 114 7.95 -19.74 -2.88
C ARG A 114 8.26 -19.57 -1.39
N VAL A 115 9.53 -19.59 -1.00
CA VAL A 115 9.94 -19.43 0.40
C VAL A 115 9.63 -18.02 0.88
N LEU A 116 9.93 -17.01 0.06
CA LEU A 116 9.61 -15.62 0.39
C LEU A 116 8.10 -15.41 0.51
N ILE A 117 7.33 -15.84 -0.50
CA ILE A 117 5.86 -15.68 -0.51
C ILE A 117 5.22 -16.36 0.71
N LEU A 118 5.60 -17.62 1.02
CA LEU A 118 5.03 -18.34 2.15
C LEU A 118 5.41 -17.73 3.50
N THR A 119 6.68 -17.32 3.67
CA THR A 119 7.15 -16.65 4.88
C THR A 119 6.37 -15.37 5.14
N VAL A 120 6.25 -14.52 4.12
CA VAL A 120 5.50 -13.27 4.19
C VAL A 120 4.02 -13.53 4.49
N ALA A 121 3.40 -14.50 3.82
CA ALA A 121 2.00 -14.85 4.04
C ALA A 121 1.72 -15.36 5.46
N VAL A 122 2.60 -16.20 6.02
CA VAL A 122 2.50 -16.63 7.42
C VAL A 122 2.63 -15.45 8.38
N GLY A 123 3.56 -14.53 8.11
CA GLY A 123 3.72 -13.29 8.85
C GLY A 123 2.41 -12.47 8.89
N VAL A 124 1.81 -12.20 7.73
CA VAL A 124 0.51 -11.50 7.64
C VAL A 124 -0.57 -12.27 8.40
N GLY A 125 -0.68 -13.58 8.22
CA GLY A 125 -1.68 -14.40 8.90
C GLY A 125 -1.63 -14.26 10.42
N ILE A 126 -0.44 -14.34 11.02
CA ILE A 126 -0.26 -14.20 12.47
C ILE A 126 -0.71 -12.81 12.92
N PHE A 127 -0.26 -11.76 12.23
CA PHE A 127 -0.55 -10.39 12.63
C PHE A 127 -1.99 -9.96 12.34
N LEU A 128 -2.62 -10.49 11.30
CA LEU A 128 -4.05 -10.31 11.07
C LEU A 128 -4.87 -10.97 12.18
N ALA A 129 -4.47 -12.16 12.63
CA ALA A 129 -5.11 -12.79 13.79
C ALA A 129 -4.94 -11.93 15.05
N LEU A 130 -3.74 -11.42 15.31
CA LEU A 130 -3.48 -10.48 16.42
C LEU A 130 -4.32 -9.19 16.29
N ALA A 131 -4.50 -8.67 15.07
CA ALA A 131 -5.31 -7.48 14.81
C ALA A 131 -6.79 -7.70 15.11
N VAL A 132 -7.33 -8.87 14.75
CA VAL A 132 -8.71 -9.24 15.11
C VAL A 132 -8.87 -9.48 16.61
N ILE A 133 -7.89 -10.12 17.26
CA ILE A 133 -7.85 -10.29 18.73
C ILE A 133 -7.85 -8.93 19.43
N ARG A 134 -7.04 -7.98 18.97
CA ARG A 134 -6.96 -6.62 19.48
C ARG A 134 -8.35 -5.97 19.52
N ILE A 135 -9.13 -6.07 18.44
CA ILE A 135 -10.49 -5.52 18.37
C ILE A 135 -11.39 -6.20 19.43
N ARG A 136 -11.27 -7.51 19.60
CA ARG A 136 -12.08 -8.28 20.56
C ARG A 136 -11.80 -7.90 22.02
N TYR A 137 -10.52 -7.69 22.37
CA TYR A 137 -10.08 -7.36 23.74
C TYR A 137 -9.89 -5.86 24.00
N ARG A 138 -10.19 -5.00 23.02
CA ARG A 138 -10.04 -3.52 23.10
C ARG A 138 -8.63 -3.06 23.47
N ILE A 139 -7.63 -3.66 22.84
CA ILE A 139 -6.24 -3.24 23.03
C ILE A 139 -5.97 -2.02 22.13
N HIS A 140 -5.36 -0.97 22.69
CA HIS A 140 -5.03 0.24 21.94
C HIS A 140 -4.03 -0.06 20.81
N LEU A 141 -4.31 0.45 19.59
CA LEU A 141 -3.44 0.25 18.42
C LEU A 141 -2.03 0.78 18.67
N SER A 142 -1.94 2.00 19.17
CA SER A 142 -0.68 2.72 19.38
C SER A 142 0.28 1.92 20.26
N THR A 143 -0.23 1.26 21.30
CA THR A 143 0.57 0.39 22.19
C THR A 143 1.14 -0.81 21.45
N LEU A 144 0.33 -1.51 20.64
CA LEU A 144 0.80 -2.66 19.87
C LEU A 144 1.83 -2.24 18.82
N LEU A 145 1.56 -1.18 18.07
CA LEU A 145 2.51 -0.66 17.08
C LEU A 145 3.83 -0.27 17.75
N PHE A 146 3.79 0.42 18.90
CA PHE A 146 5.00 0.79 19.63
C PHE A 146 5.82 -0.44 20.05
N ILE A 147 5.18 -1.46 20.63
CA ILE A 147 5.86 -2.70 21.04
C ILE A 147 6.49 -3.40 19.84
N PHE A 148 5.73 -3.61 18.77
CA PHE A 148 6.22 -4.39 17.64
C PHE A 148 7.25 -3.64 16.81
N TYR A 149 7.11 -2.34 16.57
CA TYR A 149 8.12 -1.58 15.84
C TYR A 149 9.42 -1.43 16.63
N ILE A 150 9.38 -1.32 17.97
CA ILE A 150 10.60 -1.42 18.78
C ILE A 150 11.23 -2.80 18.65
N ALA A 151 10.44 -3.87 18.70
CA ALA A 151 10.94 -5.22 18.49
C ALA A 151 11.59 -5.38 17.10
N LEU A 152 10.97 -4.83 16.05
CA LEU A 152 11.56 -4.81 14.70
C LEU A 152 12.90 -4.08 14.66
N ILE A 153 12.99 -2.90 15.28
CA ILE A 153 14.24 -2.14 15.37
C ILE A 153 15.31 -2.94 16.09
N ILE A 154 14.99 -3.55 17.23
CA ILE A 154 15.95 -4.38 17.99
C ILE A 154 16.43 -5.56 17.13
N ILE A 155 15.50 -6.30 16.53
CA ILE A 155 15.83 -7.46 15.69
C ILE A 155 16.64 -7.03 14.46
N SER A 156 16.38 -5.86 13.89
CA SER A 156 17.11 -5.36 12.72
C SER A 156 18.62 -5.24 12.94
N PHE A 157 19.08 -5.01 14.17
CA PHE A 157 20.52 -4.98 14.49
C PHE A 157 21.19 -6.35 14.47
N PHE A 158 20.41 -7.44 14.48
CA PHE A 158 20.91 -8.82 14.48
C PHE A 158 20.80 -9.51 13.11
N VAL A 159 20.21 -8.84 12.11
CA VAL A 159 19.93 -9.40 10.79
C VAL A 159 20.92 -8.84 9.77
N PRO A 160 21.40 -9.63 8.79
CA PRO A 160 22.29 -9.13 7.74
C PRO A 160 21.66 -8.00 6.92
N GLU A 161 22.48 -7.03 6.51
CA GLU A 161 22.01 -5.80 5.84
C GLU A 161 21.29 -6.08 4.51
N GLU A 162 21.62 -7.18 3.84
CA GLU A 162 21.00 -7.62 2.57
C GLU A 162 19.52 -7.98 2.73
N PHE A 163 19.10 -8.40 3.92
CA PHE A 163 17.71 -8.78 4.20
C PHE A 163 16.89 -7.62 4.77
N LEU A 164 17.53 -6.58 5.32
CA LEU A 164 16.81 -5.45 5.92
C LEU A 164 15.92 -4.76 4.90
N ALA A 165 16.48 -4.40 3.74
CA ALA A 165 15.74 -3.70 2.70
C ALA A 165 14.58 -4.55 2.15
N VAL A 166 14.81 -5.83 1.90
CA VAL A 166 13.79 -6.78 1.44
C VAL A 166 12.70 -6.99 2.49
N ALA A 167 13.04 -7.03 3.79
CA ALA A 167 12.08 -7.21 4.86
C ALA A 167 11.10 -6.04 4.95
N PHE A 168 11.61 -4.80 4.95
CA PHE A 168 10.75 -3.62 4.99
C PHE A 168 9.95 -3.43 3.69
N ASP A 169 10.52 -3.73 2.53
CA ASP A 169 9.77 -3.73 1.27
C ASP A 169 8.64 -4.77 1.29
N SER A 170 8.89 -5.96 1.85
CA SER A 170 7.86 -7.00 1.97
C SER A 170 6.65 -6.53 2.77
N GLY A 171 6.85 -5.75 3.84
CA GLY A 171 5.77 -5.10 4.59
C GLY A 171 4.89 -4.21 3.71
N GLY A 172 5.51 -3.28 2.98
CA GLY A 172 4.80 -2.34 2.09
C GLY A 172 4.16 -3.01 0.86
N VAL A 173 4.68 -4.16 0.44
CA VAL A 173 4.11 -4.91 -0.70
C VAL A 173 2.86 -5.72 -0.31
N THR A 174 2.70 -6.08 0.97
CA THR A 174 1.48 -6.79 1.43
C THR A 174 0.25 -5.91 1.58
N THR A 175 0.39 -4.60 1.38
CA THR A 175 -0.71 -3.63 1.43
C THR A 175 -1.20 -3.27 0.03
N GLY A 176 -1.18 -4.28 -0.84
CA GLY A 176 -1.57 -4.15 -2.23
C GLY A 176 -3.09 -4.17 -2.46
N PRO A 177 -3.49 -4.11 -3.74
CA PRO A 177 -4.87 -3.91 -4.18
C PRO A 177 -5.83 -5.07 -3.89
N ILE A 178 -5.35 -6.24 -3.47
CA ILE A 178 -6.22 -7.32 -2.95
C ILE A 178 -6.36 -7.21 -1.44
N THR A 179 -5.22 -7.15 -0.75
CA THR A 179 -5.14 -7.27 0.70
C THR A 179 -5.82 -6.10 1.40
N VAL A 180 -5.62 -4.86 0.93
CA VAL A 180 -6.21 -3.67 1.57
C VAL A 180 -7.74 -3.67 1.52
N PRO A 181 -8.40 -3.78 0.35
CA PRO A 181 -9.86 -3.81 0.31
C PRO A 181 -10.46 -4.96 1.14
N PHE A 182 -9.80 -6.13 1.14
CA PHE A 182 -10.25 -7.23 1.97
C PHE A 182 -10.14 -6.92 3.47
N ILE A 183 -8.96 -6.51 3.96
CA ILE A 183 -8.72 -6.28 5.39
C ILE A 183 -9.60 -5.13 5.89
N MET A 184 -9.78 -4.09 5.09
CA MET A 184 -10.70 -3.00 5.40
C MET A 184 -12.15 -3.47 5.45
N ALA A 185 -12.60 -4.27 4.48
CA ALA A 185 -13.95 -4.84 4.50
C ALA A 185 -14.16 -5.82 5.67
N LEU A 186 -13.12 -6.58 6.06
CA LEU A 186 -13.10 -7.42 7.26
C LEU A 186 -13.31 -6.57 8.51
N GLY A 187 -12.59 -5.45 8.63
CA GLY A 187 -12.73 -4.49 9.72
C GLY A 187 -14.14 -3.91 9.82
N VAL A 188 -14.69 -3.45 8.70
CA VAL A 188 -16.09 -2.98 8.61
C VAL A 188 -17.07 -4.07 9.03
N GLY A 189 -16.86 -5.31 8.58
CA GLY A 189 -17.66 -6.46 8.98
C GLY A 189 -17.61 -6.74 10.49
N LEU A 190 -16.43 -6.61 11.11
CA LEU A 190 -16.25 -6.75 12.56
C LEU A 190 -16.93 -5.63 13.34
N ALA A 191 -16.83 -4.39 12.86
CA ALA A 191 -17.39 -3.19 13.48
C ALA A 191 -18.91 -3.11 13.37
N SER A 192 -19.50 -3.55 12.25
CA SER A 192 -20.96 -3.49 12.00
C SER A 192 -21.82 -4.23 13.03
N MET A 193 -21.24 -5.20 13.75
CA MET A 193 -21.90 -5.98 14.78
C MET A 193 -21.76 -5.37 16.19
N ARG A 194 -21.09 -4.22 16.31
CA ARG A 194 -20.89 -3.50 17.58
C ARG A 194 -21.70 -2.20 17.59
N SER A 195 -22.28 -1.88 18.74
CA SER A 195 -23.13 -0.68 18.91
C SER A 195 -22.42 0.50 19.58
N ASP A 196 -21.08 0.49 19.69
CA ASP A 196 -20.32 1.57 20.31
C ASP A 196 -19.90 2.67 19.32
N LYS A 197 -19.87 3.93 19.78
CA LYS A 197 -19.50 5.12 18.98
C LYS A 197 -18.07 5.05 18.40
N ASN A 198 -17.20 4.24 18.99
CA ASN A 198 -15.81 4.06 18.55
C ASN A 198 -15.61 2.88 17.57
N SER A 199 -16.67 2.14 17.21
CA SER A 199 -16.59 0.94 16.37
C SER A 199 -15.93 1.16 14.99
N LEU A 200 -16.21 2.30 14.35
CA LEU A 200 -15.63 2.64 13.05
C LEU A 200 -14.15 3.02 13.16
N GLY A 201 -13.75 3.72 14.24
CA GLY A 201 -12.35 4.05 14.51
C GLY A 201 -11.49 2.81 14.79
N ASP A 202 -12.05 1.82 15.48
CA ASP A 202 -11.39 0.53 15.77
C ASP A 202 -11.12 -0.31 14.51
N SER A 203 -11.77 0.00 13.38
CA SER A 203 -11.53 -0.68 12.09
C SER A 203 -10.21 -0.24 11.43
N PHE A 204 -9.69 0.93 11.78
CA PHE A 204 -8.39 1.40 11.31
C PHE A 204 -7.23 0.75 12.08
N GLY A 205 -6.11 0.61 11.39
CA GLY A 205 -4.89 -0.01 11.89
C GLY A 205 -4.85 -1.53 11.74
N LEU A 206 -5.86 -2.14 11.13
CA LEU A 206 -5.83 -3.57 10.79
C LEU A 206 -4.76 -3.85 9.73
N VAL A 207 -4.68 -2.99 8.71
CA VAL A 207 -3.67 -3.08 7.64
C VAL A 207 -2.28 -2.81 8.23
N ALA A 208 -2.15 -1.74 9.02
CA ALA A 208 -0.93 -1.39 9.73
C ALA A 208 -0.35 -2.51 10.58
N LEU A 209 -1.18 -3.18 11.38
CA LEU A 209 -0.69 -4.25 12.24
C LEU A 209 -0.35 -5.48 11.40
N SER A 210 -1.13 -5.77 10.36
CA SER A 210 -0.88 -6.89 9.45
C SER A 210 0.44 -6.76 8.68
N SER A 211 0.87 -5.54 8.32
CA SER A 211 2.12 -5.29 7.59
C SER A 211 3.40 -5.40 8.43
N VAL A 212 3.28 -5.38 9.76
CA VAL A 212 4.40 -5.69 10.68
C VAL A 212 4.83 -7.16 10.57
N GLY A 213 3.87 -8.06 10.33
CA GLY A 213 4.09 -9.50 10.23
C GLY A 213 5.08 -9.91 9.15
N PRO A 214 4.91 -9.48 7.89
CA PRO A 214 5.88 -9.66 6.80
C PRO A 214 7.29 -9.22 7.17
N ILE A 215 7.43 -8.02 7.75
CA ILE A 215 8.75 -7.47 8.09
C ILE A 215 9.41 -8.39 9.11
N LEU A 216 8.71 -8.74 10.18
CA LEU A 216 9.22 -9.65 11.20
C LEU A 216 9.57 -11.02 10.63
N ALA A 217 8.71 -11.58 9.78
CA ALA A 217 8.91 -12.91 9.19
C ALA A 217 10.13 -12.97 8.27
N VAL A 218 10.36 -11.92 7.46
CA VAL A 218 11.53 -11.85 6.57
C VAL A 218 12.80 -11.54 7.34
N LEU A 219 12.75 -10.71 8.39
CA LEU A 219 13.89 -10.52 9.30
C LEU A 219 14.32 -11.86 9.94
N ILE A 220 13.35 -12.63 10.44
CA ILE A 220 13.62 -13.98 10.98
C ILE A 220 14.19 -14.90 9.90
N LEU A 221 13.65 -14.87 8.68
CA LEU A 221 14.17 -15.66 7.56
C LEU A 221 15.63 -15.30 7.24
N GLY A 222 15.98 -14.02 7.29
CA GLY A 222 17.33 -13.51 7.08
C GLY A 222 18.35 -14.01 8.12
N CYS A 223 17.91 -14.37 9.34
CA CYS A 223 18.78 -15.03 10.32
C CYS A 223 19.17 -16.46 9.91
N PHE A 224 18.35 -17.14 9.11
CA PHE A 224 18.56 -18.54 8.72
C PHE A 224 19.10 -18.70 7.30
N TYR A 225 18.91 -17.70 6.43
CA TYR A 225 19.44 -17.70 5.07
C TYR A 225 20.76 -16.95 5.02
N LYS A 226 21.82 -17.62 4.56
CA LYS A 226 23.06 -16.94 4.19
C LYS A 226 22.93 -16.44 2.75
N PRO A 227 23.32 -15.20 2.44
CA PRO A 227 23.38 -14.74 1.06
C PRO A 227 24.39 -15.63 0.33
N SER A 228 23.88 -16.54 -0.49
CA SER A 228 24.68 -17.18 -1.52
C SER A 228 24.95 -16.09 -2.56
N GLU A 229 26.14 -16.06 -3.16
CA GLU A 229 26.51 -15.16 -4.27
C GLU A 229 25.63 -15.43 -5.51
N ALA A 230 24.33 -15.16 -5.40
CA ALA A 230 23.40 -15.19 -6.50
C ALA A 230 23.66 -13.93 -7.31
N THR A 231 24.52 -14.05 -8.33
CA THR A 231 24.67 -13.03 -9.36
C THR A 231 23.31 -12.77 -9.98
N TYR A 232 22.71 -11.62 -9.68
CA TYR A 232 21.47 -11.19 -10.33
C TYR A 232 21.81 -10.87 -11.79
N THR A 233 21.41 -11.75 -12.71
CA THR A 233 21.44 -11.46 -14.14
C THR A 233 20.24 -10.59 -14.47
N VAL A 234 20.49 -9.39 -14.99
CA VAL A 234 19.43 -8.53 -15.55
C VAL A 234 18.67 -9.35 -16.59
N THR A 235 17.35 -9.42 -16.49
CA THR A 235 16.54 -9.74 -17.66
C THR A 235 16.70 -8.59 -18.64
N ASP A 236 17.60 -8.75 -19.61
CA ASP A 236 17.78 -7.79 -20.69
C ASP A 236 16.43 -7.54 -21.38
N VAL A 237 16.21 -6.30 -21.83
CA VAL A 237 15.08 -5.99 -22.69
C VAL A 237 15.26 -6.85 -23.94
N ALA A 238 14.28 -7.69 -24.26
CA ALA A 238 14.38 -8.56 -25.41
C ALA A 238 14.70 -7.73 -26.67
N ASP A 239 15.74 -8.13 -27.41
CA ASP A 239 16.10 -7.52 -28.69
C ASP A 239 14.99 -7.79 -29.70
N VAL A 240 14.08 -6.83 -29.81
CA VAL A 240 12.89 -6.93 -30.65
C VAL A 240 13.05 -6.01 -31.84
N VAL A 241 13.34 -6.61 -32.99
CA VAL A 241 13.49 -5.88 -34.26
C VAL A 241 12.13 -5.67 -34.95
N THR A 242 11.18 -6.60 -34.79
CA THR A 242 9.89 -6.55 -35.51
C THR A 242 8.69 -6.51 -34.56
N THR A 243 7.58 -5.86 -34.97
CA THR A 243 6.29 -5.90 -34.23
C THR A 243 5.77 -7.33 -34.01
N ARG A 244 6.11 -8.27 -34.88
CA ARG A 244 5.80 -9.70 -34.70
C ARG A 244 6.55 -10.32 -33.52
N ASP A 245 7.77 -9.88 -33.26
CA ASP A 245 8.57 -10.38 -32.15
C ASP A 245 8.03 -9.86 -30.82
N VAL A 246 7.52 -8.62 -30.77
CA VAL A 246 6.78 -8.07 -29.62
C VAL A 246 5.60 -8.99 -29.28
N VAL A 247 4.72 -9.25 -30.25
CA VAL A 247 3.55 -10.11 -30.03
C VAL A 247 3.97 -11.52 -29.61
N ARG A 248 5.03 -12.08 -30.20
CA ARG A 248 5.53 -13.41 -29.84
C ARG A 248 6.02 -13.46 -28.39
N GLU A 249 6.73 -12.44 -27.93
CA GLU A 249 7.26 -12.38 -26.56
C GLU A 249 6.13 -12.33 -25.53
N PHE A 250 5.14 -11.45 -25.74
CA PHE A 250 3.95 -11.38 -24.89
C PHE A 250 3.11 -12.67 -24.94
N MET A 251 2.92 -13.26 -26.12
CA MET A 251 2.17 -14.51 -26.27
C MET A 251 2.87 -15.71 -25.63
N ARG A 252 4.21 -15.73 -25.59
CA ARG A 252 4.99 -16.77 -24.91
C ARG A 252 4.93 -16.62 -23.39
N GLY A 253 4.92 -15.39 -22.89
CA GLY A 253 4.76 -15.08 -21.47
C GLY A 253 3.37 -15.40 -20.93
N MET A 254 2.31 -15.06 -21.66
CA MET A 254 0.91 -15.23 -21.26
C MET A 254 0.56 -16.59 -20.61
N PRO A 255 0.84 -17.77 -21.21
CA PRO A 255 0.48 -19.05 -20.62
C PRO A 255 1.21 -19.34 -19.29
N VAL A 256 2.45 -18.85 -19.15
CA VAL A 256 3.23 -18.98 -17.90
C VAL A 256 2.56 -18.17 -16.79
N TYR A 257 2.26 -16.89 -17.06
CA TYR A 257 1.55 -16.03 -16.10
C TYR A 257 0.15 -16.56 -15.80
N ALA A 258 -0.56 -17.09 -16.78
CA ALA A 258 -1.87 -17.72 -16.60
C ALA A 258 -1.85 -18.90 -15.62
N GLY A 259 -0.81 -19.75 -15.69
CA GLY A 259 -0.63 -20.87 -14.76
C GLY A 259 -0.20 -20.44 -13.36
N GLU A 260 0.53 -19.34 -13.22
CA GLU A 260 0.86 -18.75 -11.92
C GLU A 260 -0.35 -18.11 -11.25
N VAL A 261 -1.05 -17.22 -11.95
CA VAL A 261 -2.26 -16.57 -11.43
C VAL A 261 -3.32 -17.60 -11.02
N MET A 262 -3.47 -18.68 -11.80
CA MET A 262 -4.38 -19.77 -11.43
C MET A 262 -4.01 -20.37 -10.08
N ARG A 263 -2.74 -20.72 -9.86
CA ARG A 263 -2.26 -21.29 -8.58
C ARG A 263 -2.35 -20.28 -7.43
N SER A 264 -2.21 -18.99 -7.71
CA SER A 264 -2.32 -17.94 -6.71
C SER A 264 -3.75 -17.60 -6.32
N LEU A 265 -4.73 -17.65 -7.24
CA LEU A 265 -6.14 -17.35 -6.95
C LEU A 265 -6.94 -18.56 -6.46
N LEU A 266 -6.53 -19.79 -6.83
CA LEU A 266 -7.19 -21.02 -6.41
C LEU A 266 -7.41 -21.12 -4.88
N PRO A 267 -6.45 -20.78 -4.01
CA PRO A 267 -6.62 -20.89 -2.57
C PRO A 267 -7.75 -19.99 -2.04
N ILE A 268 -7.85 -18.74 -2.50
CA ILE A 268 -8.96 -17.86 -2.11
C ILE A 268 -10.29 -18.37 -2.65
N LEU A 269 -10.31 -18.86 -3.89
CA LEU A 269 -11.53 -19.41 -4.48
C LEU A 269 -12.07 -20.60 -3.67
N VAL A 270 -11.17 -21.50 -3.24
CA VAL A 270 -11.52 -22.64 -2.37
C VAL A 270 -12.07 -22.14 -1.04
N VAL A 271 -11.42 -21.17 -0.42
CA VAL A 271 -11.88 -20.55 0.84
C VAL A 271 -13.27 -19.94 0.68
N PHE A 272 -13.53 -19.23 -0.41
CA PHE A 272 -14.85 -18.66 -0.69
C PHE A 272 -15.91 -19.74 -0.81
N ILE A 273 -15.63 -20.83 -1.56
CA ILE A 273 -16.56 -21.94 -1.71
C ILE A 273 -16.85 -22.59 -0.36
N VAL A 274 -15.82 -22.88 0.44
CA VAL A 274 -15.96 -23.46 1.78
C VAL A 274 -16.76 -22.53 2.69
N PHE A 275 -16.44 -21.24 2.72
CA PHE A 275 -17.18 -20.25 3.50
C PHE A 275 -18.64 -20.16 3.07
N GLN A 276 -18.92 -20.16 1.77
CA GLN A 276 -20.28 -20.10 1.26
C GLN A 276 -21.09 -21.35 1.61
N VAL A 277 -20.49 -22.54 1.52
CA VAL A 277 -21.13 -23.82 1.89
C VAL A 277 -21.38 -23.89 3.40
N LEU A 278 -20.49 -23.35 4.23
CA LEU A 278 -20.65 -23.39 5.69
C LEU A 278 -21.59 -22.29 6.21
N ALA A 279 -21.47 -21.07 5.71
CA ALA A 279 -22.18 -19.90 6.22
C ALA A 279 -23.51 -19.62 5.50
N HIS A 280 -23.73 -20.18 4.30
CA HIS A 280 -24.91 -19.96 3.45
C HIS A 280 -25.31 -18.47 3.31
N ARG A 281 -24.32 -17.56 3.41
CA ARG A 281 -24.58 -16.12 3.57
C ARG A 281 -25.05 -15.47 2.28
N TYR A 282 -24.50 -15.87 1.13
CA TYR A 282 -24.76 -15.20 -0.13
C TYR A 282 -25.87 -15.89 -0.94
N GLN A 283 -26.77 -15.09 -1.52
CA GLN A 283 -27.79 -15.58 -2.45
C GLN A 283 -27.17 -15.94 -3.80
N ARG A 284 -27.85 -16.77 -4.61
CA ARG A 284 -27.35 -17.20 -5.95
C ARG A 284 -26.86 -16.05 -6.83
N ARG A 285 -27.58 -14.92 -6.88
CA ARG A 285 -27.16 -13.74 -7.66
C ARG A 285 -25.84 -13.14 -7.17
N GLN A 286 -25.62 -13.12 -5.86
CA GLN A 286 -24.40 -12.60 -5.26
C GLN A 286 -23.22 -13.57 -5.45
N ILE A 287 -23.46 -14.89 -5.36
CA ILE A 287 -22.44 -15.90 -5.69
C ILE A 287 -21.99 -15.73 -7.15
N ILE A 288 -22.93 -15.60 -8.09
CA ILE A 288 -22.60 -15.38 -9.51
C ILE A 288 -21.78 -14.10 -9.67
N ARG A 289 -22.14 -13.01 -8.98
CA ARG A 289 -21.36 -11.76 -9.00
C ARG A 289 -19.93 -11.95 -8.49
N ILE A 290 -19.74 -12.66 -7.38
CA ILE A 290 -18.41 -12.94 -6.82
C ILE A 290 -17.59 -13.84 -7.77
N MET A 291 -18.21 -14.87 -8.35
CA MET A 291 -17.56 -15.76 -9.33
C MET A 291 -17.13 -15.01 -10.60
N VAL A 292 -17.99 -14.11 -11.11
CA VAL A 292 -17.64 -13.20 -12.20
C VAL A 292 -16.49 -12.27 -11.77
N GLY A 293 -16.49 -11.81 -10.52
CA GLY A 293 -15.37 -11.08 -9.92
C GLY A 293 -14.06 -11.85 -10.02
N PHE A 294 -14.02 -13.12 -9.57
CA PHE A 294 -12.84 -13.99 -9.68
C PHE A 294 -12.36 -14.15 -11.12
N VAL A 295 -13.26 -14.27 -12.10
CA VAL A 295 -12.90 -14.35 -13.53
C VAL A 295 -12.23 -13.05 -13.99
N TYR A 296 -12.77 -11.88 -13.64
CA TYR A 296 -12.12 -10.61 -13.98
C TYR A 296 -10.79 -10.41 -13.24
N THR A 297 -10.69 -10.83 -11.98
CA THR A 297 -9.41 -10.84 -11.24
C THR A 297 -8.39 -11.72 -11.95
N TYR A 298 -8.77 -12.93 -12.38
CA TYR A 298 -7.90 -13.84 -13.12
C TYR A 298 -7.41 -13.21 -14.43
N VAL A 299 -8.32 -12.76 -15.30
CA VAL A 299 -7.96 -12.13 -16.58
C VAL A 299 -7.10 -10.88 -16.37
N GLY A 300 -7.49 -10.04 -15.41
CA GLY A 300 -6.78 -8.81 -15.08
C GLY A 300 -5.36 -9.05 -14.58
N LEU A 301 -5.16 -10.01 -13.66
CA LEU A 301 -3.84 -10.37 -13.13
C LEU A 301 -2.92 -10.96 -14.19
N VAL A 302 -3.44 -11.79 -15.10
CA VAL A 302 -2.64 -12.34 -16.20
C VAL A 302 -2.13 -11.23 -17.11
N LEU A 303 -3.00 -10.30 -17.50
CA LEU A 303 -2.62 -9.15 -18.33
C LEU A 303 -1.67 -8.21 -17.58
N PHE A 304 -1.91 -7.96 -16.30
CA PHE A 304 -1.06 -7.13 -15.45
C PHE A 304 0.35 -7.70 -15.30
N LEU A 305 0.48 -8.96 -14.88
CA LEU A 305 1.78 -9.61 -14.70
C LEU A 305 2.54 -9.73 -16.02
N CYS A 306 1.84 -10.00 -17.14
CA CYS A 306 2.46 -10.02 -18.45
C CYS A 306 2.96 -8.62 -18.87
N GLY A 307 2.14 -7.58 -18.68
CA GLY A 307 2.49 -6.19 -18.97
C GLY A 307 3.70 -5.70 -18.18
N VAL A 308 3.71 -5.99 -16.88
CA VAL A 308 4.79 -5.62 -15.95
C VAL A 308 6.09 -6.35 -16.31
N ASN A 309 6.07 -7.69 -16.33
CA ASN A 309 7.31 -8.46 -16.38
C ASN A 309 7.95 -8.47 -17.78
N THR A 310 7.15 -8.36 -18.85
CA THR A 310 7.67 -8.40 -20.22
C THR A 310 8.00 -6.99 -20.75
N GLY A 311 7.24 -5.96 -20.37
CA GLY A 311 7.43 -4.61 -20.90
C GLY A 311 7.89 -3.60 -19.84
N PHE A 312 7.13 -3.44 -18.78
CA PHE A 312 7.26 -2.28 -17.88
C PHE A 312 8.53 -2.34 -17.00
N ALA A 313 8.78 -3.46 -16.33
CA ALA A 313 9.90 -3.64 -15.40
C ALA A 313 11.26 -3.68 -16.12
N PRO A 314 11.46 -4.43 -17.22
CA PRO A 314 12.74 -4.42 -17.95
C PRO A 314 13.12 -3.02 -18.45
N VAL A 315 12.15 -2.26 -18.95
CA VAL A 315 12.36 -0.87 -19.40
C VAL A 315 12.70 0.05 -18.22
N GLY A 316 12.07 -0.15 -17.06
CA GLY A 316 12.43 0.54 -15.82
C GLY A 316 13.91 0.31 -15.47
N SER A 317 14.36 -0.94 -15.43
CA SER A 317 15.77 -1.27 -15.15
C SER A 317 16.73 -0.72 -16.20
N TYR A 318 16.38 -0.80 -17.49
CA TYR A 318 17.19 -0.22 -18.56
C TYR A 318 17.35 1.30 -18.37
N LEU A 319 16.24 2.03 -18.18
CA LEU A 319 16.28 3.48 -17.98
C LEU A 319 17.09 3.86 -16.74
N GLY A 320 16.94 3.11 -15.65
CA GLY A 320 17.70 3.34 -14.43
C GLY A 320 19.20 3.22 -14.67
N LYS A 321 19.61 2.18 -15.38
CA LYS A 321 21.01 1.92 -15.73
C LYS A 321 21.60 3.04 -16.60
N GLU A 322 20.92 3.40 -17.68
CA GLU A 322 21.39 4.44 -18.61
C GLU A 322 21.42 5.83 -17.97
N LEU A 323 20.39 6.22 -17.21
CA LEU A 323 20.34 7.51 -16.52
C LEU A 323 21.43 7.65 -15.46
N ALA A 324 21.77 6.57 -14.77
CA ALA A 324 22.84 6.56 -13.77
C ALA A 324 24.24 6.54 -14.41
N GLY A 325 24.38 5.93 -15.59
CA GLY A 325 25.60 5.95 -16.40
C GLY A 325 25.86 7.29 -17.09
N ALA A 326 24.83 8.10 -17.29
CA ALA A 326 24.95 9.43 -17.89
C ALA A 326 25.62 10.45 -16.96
N SER A 327 26.27 11.46 -17.55
CA SER A 327 26.94 12.55 -16.81
C SER A 327 26.01 13.33 -15.88
N PHE A 328 24.70 13.28 -16.12
CA PHE A 328 23.66 13.98 -15.36
C PHE A 328 22.87 13.05 -14.42
N LYS A 329 23.52 12.05 -13.81
CA LYS A 329 22.91 11.13 -12.83
C LYS A 329 22.12 11.82 -11.70
N TRP A 330 22.43 13.07 -11.35
CA TRP A 330 21.67 13.85 -10.37
C TRP A 330 20.20 14.08 -10.77
N LEU A 331 19.88 14.02 -12.08
CA LEU A 331 18.54 14.18 -12.63
C LEU A 331 17.59 13.05 -12.20
N LEU A 332 18.12 11.90 -11.78
CA LEU A 332 17.32 10.80 -11.23
C LEU A 332 16.50 11.24 -10.00
N VAL A 333 17.03 12.14 -9.17
CA VAL A 333 16.33 12.62 -7.96
C VAL A 333 15.06 13.40 -8.34
N PRO A 334 15.10 14.50 -9.11
CA PRO A 334 13.88 15.22 -9.50
C PRO A 334 12.95 14.39 -10.39
N ILE A 335 13.46 13.49 -11.23
CA ILE A 335 12.63 12.54 -11.99
C ILE A 335 11.87 11.62 -11.04
N GLY A 336 12.57 11.02 -10.06
CA GLY A 336 11.96 10.18 -9.03
C GLY A 336 10.91 10.93 -8.22
N MET A 337 11.20 12.16 -7.80
CA MET A 337 10.24 13.02 -7.10
C MET A 337 8.97 13.24 -7.92
N LEU A 338 9.12 13.50 -9.22
CA LEU A 338 7.99 13.74 -10.12
C LEU A 338 7.16 12.45 -10.29
N ILE A 339 7.81 11.30 -10.50
CA ILE A 339 7.13 10.00 -10.57
C ILE A 339 6.37 9.72 -9.28
N GLY A 340 7.01 9.88 -8.11
CA GLY A 340 6.39 9.66 -6.80
C GLY A 340 5.15 10.53 -6.55
N TYR A 341 5.18 11.80 -6.98
CA TYR A 341 4.03 12.69 -6.87
C TYR A 341 2.81 12.18 -7.65
N TYR A 342 3.02 11.68 -8.87
CA TYR A 342 1.93 11.17 -9.70
C TYR A 342 1.45 9.78 -9.27
N ILE A 343 2.32 8.91 -8.74
CA ILE A 343 1.94 7.59 -8.20
C ILE A 343 0.87 7.71 -7.10
N VAL A 344 0.95 8.72 -6.25
CA VAL A 344 -0.07 8.89 -5.18
C VAL A 344 -1.41 9.33 -5.73
N LYS A 345 -1.43 10.32 -6.63
CA LYS A 345 -2.69 10.82 -7.21
C LYS A 345 -3.41 9.75 -8.03
N ALA A 346 -2.62 8.86 -8.58
CA ALA A 346 -2.98 7.73 -9.40
C ALA A 346 -3.61 6.55 -8.65
N GLU A 347 -3.20 6.32 -7.39
CA GLU A 347 -3.47 5.08 -6.68
C GLU A 347 -4.92 5.02 -6.17
N PRO A 348 -5.76 4.05 -6.63
CA PRO A 348 -7.16 3.99 -6.23
C PRO A 348 -7.35 3.66 -4.75
N ALA A 349 -6.45 2.85 -4.17
CA ALA A 349 -6.51 2.50 -2.76
C ALA A 349 -6.33 3.75 -1.87
N ILE A 350 -5.49 4.70 -2.29
CA ILE A 350 -5.34 6.00 -1.61
C ILE A 350 -6.64 6.81 -1.70
N GLN A 351 -7.34 6.81 -2.85
CA GLN A 351 -8.62 7.53 -2.97
C GLN A 351 -9.70 6.95 -2.07
N VAL A 352 -9.79 5.62 -1.97
CA VAL A 352 -10.71 4.94 -1.05
C VAL A 352 -10.40 5.33 0.39
N LEU A 353 -9.12 5.30 0.79
CA LEU A 353 -8.70 5.71 2.11
C LEU A 353 -9.06 7.18 2.39
N ASN A 354 -8.78 8.08 1.45
CA ASN A 354 -9.08 9.51 1.61
C ASN A 354 -10.57 9.77 1.85
N HIS A 355 -11.46 9.09 1.13
CA HIS A 355 -12.90 9.19 1.35
C HIS A 355 -13.32 8.60 2.71
N GLN A 356 -12.69 7.51 3.15
CA GLN A 356 -12.94 6.97 4.49
C GLN A 356 -12.50 7.94 5.59
N VAL A 357 -11.35 8.58 5.42
CA VAL A 357 -10.84 9.62 6.34
C VAL A 357 -11.77 10.82 6.37
N GLU A 358 -12.21 11.32 5.23
CA GLU A 358 -13.15 12.44 5.14
C GLU A 358 -14.47 12.12 5.86
N ASN A 359 -15.02 10.92 5.66
CA ASN A 359 -16.25 10.48 6.34
C ASN A 359 -16.08 10.34 7.86
N VAL A 360 -14.96 9.78 8.31
CA VAL A 360 -14.70 9.54 9.75
C VAL A 360 -14.37 10.83 10.48
N THR A 361 -13.83 11.83 9.78
CA THR A 361 -13.51 13.16 10.32
C THR A 361 -14.65 14.16 10.15
N ASN A 362 -15.86 13.72 9.73
CA ASN A 362 -17.01 14.58 9.42
C ASN A 362 -16.65 15.75 8.48
N GLY A 363 -15.82 15.48 7.46
CA GLY A 363 -15.39 16.48 6.48
C GLY A 363 -14.29 17.44 6.97
N ALA A 364 -13.77 17.28 8.19
CA ALA A 364 -12.72 18.15 8.71
C ALA A 364 -11.39 18.01 7.94
N ILE A 365 -11.12 16.83 7.37
CA ILE A 365 -10.02 16.61 6.43
C ILE A 365 -10.60 16.29 5.06
N SER A 366 -10.39 17.20 4.11
CA SER A 366 -10.83 16.96 2.74
C SER A 366 -9.95 15.93 2.03
N VAL A 367 -10.54 15.20 1.09
CA VAL A 367 -9.81 14.28 0.18
C VAL A 367 -8.66 14.99 -0.54
N LYS A 368 -8.82 16.28 -0.86
CA LYS A 368 -7.79 17.09 -1.55
C LYS A 368 -6.57 17.33 -0.64
N THR A 369 -6.79 17.71 0.61
CA THR A 369 -5.73 17.94 1.59
C THR A 369 -4.94 16.67 1.84
N MET A 370 -5.66 15.55 1.99
CA MET A 370 -5.05 14.23 2.19
C MET A 370 -4.19 13.82 0.98
N ASN A 371 -4.74 13.93 -0.24
CA ASN A 371 -4.02 13.65 -1.48
C ASN A 371 -2.75 14.49 -1.64
N GLN A 372 -2.81 15.80 -1.37
CA GLN A 372 -1.65 16.68 -1.49
C GLN A 372 -0.56 16.31 -0.47
N CYS A 373 -0.95 16.04 0.77
CA CYS A 373 -0.01 15.65 1.83
C CYS A 373 0.70 14.33 1.50
N MET A 374 -0.06 13.31 1.09
CA MET A 374 0.52 12.03 0.69
C MET A 374 1.40 12.17 -0.55
N ALA A 375 0.98 12.94 -1.56
CA ALA A 375 1.74 13.10 -2.80
C ALA A 375 3.06 13.84 -2.57
N ILE A 376 3.09 14.84 -1.69
CA ILE A 376 4.33 15.51 -1.27
C ILE A 376 5.21 14.54 -0.49
N GLY A 377 4.64 13.78 0.45
CA GLY A 377 5.37 12.78 1.24
C GLY A 377 6.06 11.74 0.35
N VAL A 378 5.32 11.12 -0.57
CA VAL A 378 5.89 10.12 -1.50
C VAL A 378 6.85 10.75 -2.50
N SER A 379 6.59 11.98 -2.98
CA SER A 379 7.52 12.68 -3.87
C SER A 379 8.90 12.85 -3.20
N VAL A 380 8.93 13.35 -1.96
CA VAL A 380 10.17 13.49 -1.20
C VAL A 380 10.83 12.14 -0.93
N SER A 381 10.04 11.11 -0.60
CA SER A 381 10.59 9.78 -0.29
C SER A 381 11.18 9.07 -1.50
N VAL A 382 10.56 9.17 -2.67
CA VAL A 382 11.11 8.61 -3.91
C VAL A 382 12.37 9.38 -4.32
N GLY A 383 12.40 10.70 -4.16
CA GLY A 383 13.62 11.49 -4.36
C GLY A 383 14.76 11.04 -3.43
N LEU A 384 14.45 10.85 -2.15
CA LEU A 384 15.39 10.34 -1.16
C LEU A 384 15.83 8.90 -1.46
N ALA A 385 14.93 8.06 -1.99
CA ALA A 385 15.24 6.71 -2.42
C ALA A 385 16.22 6.72 -3.60
N MET A 386 16.01 7.56 -4.62
CA MET A 386 16.94 7.70 -5.74
C MET A 386 18.30 8.22 -5.26
N LEU A 387 18.31 9.22 -4.37
CA LEU A 387 19.54 9.74 -3.78
C LEU A 387 20.29 8.65 -3.00
N ARG A 388 19.57 7.85 -2.21
CA ARG A 388 20.12 6.72 -1.46
C ARG A 388 20.77 5.71 -2.39
N VAL A 389 20.09 5.29 -3.46
CA VAL A 389 20.61 4.31 -4.42
C VAL A 389 21.86 4.84 -5.12
N LEU A 390 21.91 6.15 -5.43
CA LEU A 390 23.06 6.79 -6.05
C LEU A 390 24.28 6.91 -5.11
N LEU A 391 24.05 7.10 -3.81
CA LEU A 391 25.10 7.30 -2.81
C LEU A 391 25.50 6.02 -2.07
N GLY A 392 24.76 4.92 -2.23
CA GLY A 392 24.98 3.68 -1.47
C GLY A 392 24.72 3.83 0.03
N ILE A 393 23.75 4.67 0.41
CA ILE A 393 23.44 4.89 1.84
C ILE A 393 22.67 3.67 2.38
N PRO A 394 23.15 3.04 3.48
CA PRO A 394 22.44 1.91 4.08
C PRO A 394 21.03 2.31 4.53
N ILE A 395 20.03 1.47 4.23
CA ILE A 395 18.62 1.78 4.51
C ILE A 395 18.33 2.06 5.99
N GLN A 396 19.05 1.40 6.89
CA GLN A 396 18.91 1.55 8.34
C GLN A 396 19.00 3.01 8.80
N TRP A 397 19.86 3.81 8.17
CA TRP A 397 20.06 5.23 8.51
C TRP A 397 18.85 6.11 8.20
N ILE A 398 17.91 5.63 7.39
CA ILE A 398 16.68 6.36 7.07
C ILE A 398 15.48 5.71 7.75
N ILE A 399 15.36 4.39 7.66
CA ILE A 399 14.21 3.65 8.17
C ILE A 399 14.13 3.69 9.69
N ILE A 400 15.24 3.47 10.41
CA ILE A 400 15.23 3.46 11.89
C ILE A 400 14.87 4.85 12.44
N PRO A 401 15.55 5.95 12.04
CA PRO A 401 15.16 7.28 12.51
C PRO A 401 13.74 7.66 12.09
N GLY A 402 13.33 7.28 10.88
CA GLY A 402 11.98 7.54 10.38
C GLY A 402 10.88 6.90 11.24
N TYR A 403 11.00 5.61 11.52
CA TYR A 403 10.04 4.92 12.40
C TYR A 403 10.12 5.43 13.84
N MET A 404 11.30 5.80 14.34
CA MET A 404 11.43 6.43 15.66
C MET A 404 10.66 7.76 15.73
N ILE A 405 10.79 8.62 14.70
CA ILE A 405 10.03 9.87 14.60
C ILE A 405 8.53 9.57 14.60
N ALA A 406 8.08 8.61 13.80
CA ALA A 406 6.69 8.22 13.75
C ALA A 406 6.14 7.69 15.08
N LEU A 407 6.91 6.86 15.78
CA LEU A 407 6.53 6.34 17.10
C LEU A 407 6.43 7.45 18.15
N VAL A 408 7.33 8.44 18.10
CA VAL A 408 7.28 9.62 18.97
C VAL A 408 6.06 10.48 18.65
N LEU A 409 5.82 10.79 17.37
CA LEU A 409 4.66 11.55 16.91
C LEU A 409 3.32 10.89 17.27
N SER A 410 3.27 9.54 17.26
CA SER A 410 2.08 8.77 17.64
C SER A 410 1.61 9.01 19.08
N LYS A 411 2.48 9.52 19.96
CA LYS A 411 2.09 9.90 21.34
C LYS A 411 1.41 11.28 21.41
N PHE A 412 1.63 12.13 20.43
CA PHE A 412 1.14 13.52 20.41
C PHE A 412 -0.14 13.68 19.58
N VAL A 413 -0.41 12.73 18.69
CA VAL A 413 -1.48 12.73 17.70
C VAL A 413 -2.65 11.85 18.18
N PRO A 414 -3.94 12.20 17.92
CA PRO A 414 -5.07 11.37 18.34
C PRO A 414 -5.07 9.96 17.72
N ASP A 415 -5.59 8.97 18.45
CA ASP A 415 -5.58 7.54 18.05
C ASP A 415 -6.12 7.27 16.63
N ILE A 416 -7.16 7.99 16.21
CA ILE A 416 -7.74 7.89 14.86
C ILE A 416 -6.69 8.24 13.79
N PHE A 417 -5.93 9.32 13.99
CA PHE A 417 -4.88 9.75 13.07
C PHE A 417 -3.67 8.81 13.10
N VAL A 418 -3.37 8.19 14.24
CA VAL A 418 -2.34 7.14 14.32
C VAL A 418 -2.77 5.96 13.43
N GLY A 419 -4.01 5.48 13.55
CA GLY A 419 -4.53 4.42 12.70
C GLY A 419 -4.49 4.77 11.21
N ILE A 420 -5.00 5.95 10.85
CA ILE A 420 -5.01 6.44 9.47
C ILE A 420 -3.59 6.58 8.92
N ALA A 421 -2.65 7.13 9.70
CA ALA A 421 -1.28 7.34 9.25
C ALA A 421 -0.57 6.02 8.91
N PHE A 422 -0.66 5.02 9.81
CA PHE A 422 -0.01 3.74 9.55
C PHE A 422 -0.69 2.94 8.42
N ASP A 423 -2.02 3.01 8.30
CA ASP A 423 -2.71 2.42 7.15
C ASP A 423 -2.33 3.15 5.84
N SER A 424 -2.22 4.49 5.87
CA SER A 424 -1.86 5.31 4.70
C SER A 424 -0.45 5.05 4.19
N GLY A 425 0.50 4.74 5.08
CA GLY A 425 1.85 4.35 4.69
C GLY A 425 1.83 3.09 3.86
N GLY A 426 1.15 2.04 4.33
CA GLY A 426 0.99 0.81 3.55
C GLY A 426 0.21 1.03 2.25
N VAL A 427 -0.86 1.82 2.27
CA VAL A 427 -1.66 2.04 1.06
C VAL A 427 -0.90 2.85 -0.01
N ALA A 428 0.09 3.64 0.38
CA ALA A 428 0.90 4.44 -0.55
C ALA A 428 1.92 3.61 -1.35
N SER A 429 2.35 2.45 -0.86
CA SER A 429 3.30 1.55 -1.52
C SER A 429 2.64 0.64 -2.56
N GLY A 430 1.72 1.19 -3.34
CA GLY A 430 0.92 0.47 -4.33
C GLY A 430 1.73 -0.16 -5.48
N PRO A 431 1.04 -0.87 -6.39
CA PRO A 431 1.65 -1.74 -7.41
C PRO A 431 2.73 -1.05 -8.23
N MET A 432 2.53 0.23 -8.58
CA MET A 432 3.47 0.98 -9.41
C MET A 432 4.87 1.14 -8.78
N THR A 433 4.96 1.09 -7.46
CA THR A 433 6.24 1.19 -6.75
C THR A 433 7.08 -0.06 -7.01
N THR A 434 6.50 -1.25 -6.86
CA THR A 434 7.20 -2.53 -7.07
C THR A 434 7.37 -2.87 -8.55
N THR A 435 6.43 -2.45 -9.42
CA THR A 435 6.48 -2.78 -10.84
C THR A 435 7.36 -1.85 -11.67
N PHE A 436 7.71 -0.66 -11.15
CA PHE A 436 8.50 0.31 -11.89
C PHE A 436 9.62 0.97 -11.07
N LEU A 437 9.30 1.55 -9.90
CA LEU A 437 10.33 2.25 -9.12
C LEU A 437 11.42 1.30 -8.61
N LEU A 438 11.05 0.09 -8.17
CA LEU A 438 12.03 -0.91 -7.75
C LEU A 438 12.89 -1.39 -8.93
N PRO A 439 12.36 -1.81 -10.09
CA PRO A 439 13.16 -2.08 -11.29
C PRO A 439 14.06 -0.93 -11.71
N LEU A 440 13.55 0.32 -11.67
CA LEU A 440 14.34 1.54 -11.93
C LEU A 440 15.53 1.62 -10.98
N SER A 441 15.33 1.44 -9.68
CA SER A 441 16.40 1.45 -8.68
C SER A 441 17.38 0.28 -8.84
N ILE A 442 16.92 -0.90 -9.24
CA ILE A 442 17.79 -2.03 -9.60
C ILE A 442 18.73 -1.63 -10.75
N GLY A 443 18.19 -0.97 -11.78
CA GLY A 443 18.97 -0.43 -12.89
C GLY A 443 20.02 0.61 -12.46
N VAL A 444 19.61 1.58 -11.66
CA VAL A 444 20.50 2.63 -11.12
C VAL A 444 21.64 2.00 -10.30
N CYS A 445 21.30 1.07 -9.41
CA CYS A 445 22.27 0.38 -8.55
C CYS A 445 23.33 -0.36 -9.38
N GLN A 446 22.92 -1.05 -10.44
CA GLN A 446 23.83 -1.78 -11.33
C GLN A 446 24.81 -0.86 -12.06
N ALA A 447 24.35 0.29 -12.53
CA ALA A 447 25.22 1.26 -13.19
C ALA A 447 26.24 1.90 -12.22
N VAL A 448 25.85 2.08 -10.95
CA VAL A 448 26.74 2.58 -9.90
C VAL A 448 27.69 1.49 -9.37
N GLY A 449 27.40 0.22 -9.63
CA GLY A 449 28.17 -0.92 -9.11
C GLY A 449 27.87 -1.24 -7.64
N GLY A 450 26.70 -0.84 -7.15
CA GLY A 450 26.23 -1.13 -5.80
C GLY A 450 25.71 -2.56 -5.64
N ASN A 451 25.40 -2.95 -4.40
CA ASN A 451 24.78 -4.25 -4.13
C ASN A 451 23.26 -4.11 -4.25
N ILE A 452 22.65 -4.88 -5.15
CA ILE A 452 21.22 -4.81 -5.45
C ILE A 452 20.38 -5.04 -4.18
N MET A 453 20.74 -6.03 -3.35
CA MET A 453 20.00 -6.39 -2.13
C MET A 453 20.04 -5.28 -1.08
N THR A 454 21.15 -4.54 -0.97
CA THR A 454 21.31 -3.49 0.05
C THR A 454 20.92 -2.11 -0.45
N ASP A 455 21.11 -1.81 -1.73
CA ASP A 455 21.04 -0.45 -2.27
C ASP A 455 19.79 -0.24 -3.13
N ALA A 456 19.42 -1.21 -3.97
CA ALA A 456 18.26 -1.09 -4.86
C ALA A 456 16.94 -1.37 -4.13
N PHE A 457 16.89 -2.39 -3.28
CA PHE A 457 15.73 -2.65 -2.42
C PHE A 457 15.61 -1.57 -1.34
N GLY A 458 14.41 -1.43 -0.78
CA GLY A 458 14.10 -0.45 0.27
C GLY A 458 13.37 0.78 -0.24
N VAL A 459 13.16 0.89 -1.55
CA VAL A 459 12.37 1.99 -2.14
C VAL A 459 10.93 1.91 -1.70
N VAL A 460 10.36 0.69 -1.64
CA VAL A 460 8.98 0.48 -1.23
C VAL A 460 8.81 0.85 0.24
N ALA A 461 9.77 0.49 1.09
CA ALA A 461 9.82 0.86 2.50
C ALA A 461 9.83 2.38 2.70
N LEU A 462 10.63 3.12 1.91
CA LEU A 462 10.69 4.58 1.99
C LEU A 462 9.37 5.22 1.52
N VAL A 463 8.77 4.69 0.46
CA VAL A 463 7.45 5.11 -0.01
C VAL A 463 6.38 4.89 1.06
N ALA A 464 6.46 3.82 1.85
CA ALA A 464 5.51 3.57 2.93
C ALA A 464 5.75 4.44 4.18
N LEU A 465 7.02 4.73 4.50
CA LEU A 465 7.39 5.46 5.72
C LEU A 465 6.95 6.93 5.71
N THR A 466 7.17 7.65 4.60
CA THR A 466 7.00 9.11 4.59
C THR A 466 5.55 9.58 4.66
N PRO A 467 4.57 8.95 3.98
CA PRO A 467 3.15 9.27 4.16
C PRO A 467 2.68 9.08 5.60
N LEU A 468 3.19 8.04 6.27
CA LEU A 468 2.92 7.78 7.67
C LEU A 468 3.38 8.94 8.57
N ILE A 469 4.56 9.51 8.33
CA ILE A 469 5.02 10.71 9.06
C ILE A 469 4.20 11.95 8.65
N ALA A 470 3.96 12.14 7.34
CA ALA A 470 3.27 13.31 6.81
C ALA A 470 1.83 13.43 7.33
N VAL A 471 1.10 12.32 7.41
CA VAL A 471 -0.27 12.27 7.92
C VAL A 471 -0.29 12.51 9.44
N GLN A 472 0.70 12.04 10.20
CA GLN A 472 0.80 12.37 11.63
C GLN A 472 1.08 13.85 11.86
N ILE A 473 1.96 14.46 11.05
CA ILE A 473 2.18 15.92 11.09
C ILE A 473 0.89 16.67 10.79
N MET A 474 0.12 16.23 9.78
CA MET A 474 -1.19 16.82 9.50
C MET A 474 -2.14 16.69 10.70
N GLY A 475 -2.19 15.52 11.34
CA GLY A 475 -3.00 15.29 12.54
C GLY A 475 -2.61 16.18 13.72
N LEU A 476 -1.32 16.46 13.89
CA LEU A 476 -0.82 17.37 14.91
C LEU A 476 -1.22 18.83 14.61
N VAL A 477 -1.07 19.27 13.36
CA VAL A 477 -1.52 20.60 12.91
C VAL A 477 -3.03 20.76 13.11
N TYR A 478 -3.80 19.71 12.83
CA TYR A 478 -5.25 19.70 13.04
C TYR A 478 -5.60 19.83 14.52
N LYS A 479 -4.96 19.05 15.41
CA LYS A 479 -5.15 19.13 16.86
C LYS A 479 -4.88 20.55 17.38
N HIS A 480 -3.77 21.16 16.99
CA HIS A 480 -3.46 22.53 17.40
C HIS A 480 -4.50 23.56 16.91
N LYS A 481 -5.04 23.40 15.70
CA LYS A 481 -6.12 24.28 15.21
C LYS A 481 -7.41 24.10 16.02
N MET A 482 -7.75 22.88 16.40
CA MET A 482 -8.93 22.62 17.25
C MET A 482 -8.76 23.16 18.66
N ASP A 483 -7.58 22.98 19.26
CA ASP A 483 -7.27 23.48 20.61
C ASP A 483 -7.28 25.03 20.64
N GLY A 484 -6.81 25.67 19.57
CA GLY A 484 -6.88 27.12 19.39
C GLY A 484 -8.31 27.63 19.21
N HIS A 485 -9.16 26.92 18.48
CA HIS A 485 -10.57 27.28 18.34
C HIS A 485 -11.36 27.09 19.65
N HIS A 486 -11.10 26.03 20.43
CA HIS A 486 -11.74 25.86 21.75
C HIS A 486 -11.32 26.98 22.70
N LYS A 487 -10.04 27.36 22.73
CA LYS A 487 -9.56 28.50 23.54
C LYS A 487 -10.18 29.83 23.11
N ASN A 488 -10.35 30.07 21.82
CA ASN A 488 -10.98 31.29 21.31
C ASN A 488 -12.49 31.34 21.60
N VAL A 489 -13.18 30.19 21.58
CA VAL A 489 -14.61 30.08 21.93
C VAL A 489 -14.81 30.22 23.44
N GLU A 490 -13.95 29.63 24.28
CA GLU A 490 -13.96 29.84 25.74
C GLU A 490 -13.64 31.28 26.12
N GLN A 491 -12.67 31.93 25.45
CA GLN A 491 -12.39 33.36 25.65
C GLN A 491 -13.53 34.26 25.21
N SER A 492 -14.22 33.90 24.11
CA SER A 492 -15.38 34.66 23.63
C SER A 492 -16.57 34.47 24.55
N ALA A 493 -16.84 33.25 25.02
CA ALA A 493 -17.89 32.94 26.00
C ALA A 493 -17.65 33.62 27.35
N GLY A 494 -16.40 33.68 27.84
CA GLY A 494 -16.03 34.42 29.04
C GLY A 494 -16.07 35.95 28.88
N LEU A 495 -16.06 36.46 27.64
CA LEU A 495 -16.27 37.88 27.36
C LEU A 495 -17.75 38.27 27.40
N TYR A 496 -18.65 37.37 26.97
CA TYR A 496 -20.10 37.59 27.03
C TYR A 496 -20.65 37.50 28.47
N ASP A 497 -20.09 36.63 29.31
CA ASP A 497 -20.50 36.48 30.72
C ASP A 497 -20.11 37.69 31.60
N ASN A 498 -19.11 38.47 31.18
CA ASN A 498 -18.67 39.70 31.86
C ASN A 498 -19.38 40.98 31.37
N SER A 499 -20.23 40.90 30.33
CA SER A 499 -20.92 42.07 29.76
C SER A 499 -22.35 42.29 30.27
N ASP A 500 -22.90 41.38 31.07
CA ASP A 500 -24.22 41.56 31.71
C ASP A 500 -24.09 42.40 33.00
N MET A 501 -23.68 43.66 32.86
CA MET A 501 -24.07 44.69 33.83
C MET A 501 -25.52 45.08 33.50
N ILE A 502 -26.45 44.54 34.30
CA ILE A 502 -27.84 44.98 34.36
C ILE A 502 -27.83 46.47 34.72
N VAL A 503 -28.16 47.33 33.76
CA VAL A 503 -28.51 48.73 34.01
C VAL A 503 -30.01 48.75 34.31
N ASP A 504 -30.36 48.75 35.60
CA ASP A 504 -31.73 49.03 36.05
C ASP A 504 -32.09 50.47 35.66
N PHE A 505 -33.08 50.62 34.79
CA PHE A 505 -33.83 51.85 34.68
C PHE A 505 -35.05 51.69 35.59
N GLU A 506 -35.07 52.40 36.72
CA GLU A 506 -36.27 52.55 37.56
C GLU A 506 -37.35 53.27 36.75
N GLU A 507 -38.41 52.54 36.38
CA GLU A 507 -39.69 53.13 35.99
C GLU A 507 -40.48 53.43 37.27
N ASP A 508 -40.65 54.72 37.58
CA ASP A 508 -41.57 55.20 38.61
C ASP A 508 -43.03 54.83 38.23
N GLU A 509 -43.57 53.76 38.82
CA GLU A 509 -45.01 53.65 39.07
C GLU A 509 -45.34 54.57 40.28
N VAL A 510 -46.41 55.35 40.32
CA VAL A 510 -47.74 54.88 40.70
C VAL A 510 -48.81 55.98 40.46
N ASN A 511 -49.95 55.49 40.00
CA ASN A 511 -51.34 55.97 39.94
C ASN A 511 -51.83 57.16 40.82
N GLU A 512 -52.83 57.85 40.22
CA GLU A 512 -54.01 58.57 40.74
C GLU A 512 -54.21 58.72 42.26
N GLU A 513 -54.36 59.99 42.68
CA GLU A 513 -55.64 60.53 43.16
C GLU A 513 -55.90 61.92 42.55
#